data_AF-A0A4Y8PX05-F1
#
_entry.id   AF-A0A4Y8PX05-F1
#
_cell.length_a   1.000
_cell.length_b   1.000
_cell.length_c   1.000
_cell.angle_alpha   90.00
_cell.angle_beta   90.00
_cell.angle_gamma   90.00
#
_symmetry.space_group_name_H-M   'P 1'
#
loop_
_entity.id
_entity.type
_entity.pdbx_description
1 polymer ?
#
loop_
_entity_poly.entity_id
_entity_poly.type
_entity_poly.pdbx_seq_one_letter_code
_entity_poly.pdbx_strand_id
1 'polypeptide(L)'
;MNTQQIRTQFMSRFQISDDIVHKETITTANGATYISAHPDDQSVVKPTFVTIPSIDDFKEFGGNPDELYATNQLSVHHAPLTEWNASRTEVPYSELTTQEKADLCHAYQTYIYGHSQTVQSYKEALQKHYFPTQLAVMAAQDVVVTPGNPLILAGNGDQPTTFSFGTITIQPGGQIISQANATLLVDNLVQQTSAALDQEQPMNNFVSLGADGQNGAAGGNGGNGNPGSQGSSGSDGKSSCDTQAGQGNTGGTGNGGSNGGNGSRGSDSQVVRATLTVVEGPVTLMSCGGNGGTGGTGGNGGAGGVGGNGGSATTYCSAGSQGKGGQGGAGGNGGTGGDAGNGQNIYFTYQTLGDNGSVSLGVPTKGQGGQGGAAGNGGNGGQGNPNGGGGAAGTPGVNGNNGTNGTVYINNVPQG
;
A
#
# COMPACT_ATOMS: atom_id res chain seq x y z
N MET A 1 -5.28 15.82 -30.73
CA MET A 1 -6.70 16.10 -30.47
C MET A 1 -6.86 16.81 -29.15
N ASN A 2 -7.80 17.75 -29.05
CA ASN A 2 -8.15 18.41 -27.79
C ASN A 2 -9.19 17.59 -26.99
N THR A 3 -9.40 17.95 -25.71
CA THR A 3 -10.29 17.22 -24.80
C THR A 3 -11.72 17.12 -25.34
N GLN A 4 -12.27 18.20 -25.90
CA GLN A 4 -13.62 18.21 -26.48
C GLN A 4 -13.75 17.30 -27.70
N GLN A 5 -12.74 17.28 -28.58
CA GLN A 5 -12.67 16.37 -29.73
C GLN A 5 -12.63 14.91 -29.27
N ILE A 6 -11.78 14.60 -28.28
CA ILE A 6 -11.67 13.25 -27.69
C ILE A 6 -13.03 12.82 -27.12
N ARG A 7 -13.69 13.67 -26.33
CA ARG A 7 -15.02 13.38 -25.76
C ARG A 7 -16.06 13.14 -26.84
N THR A 8 -16.17 14.05 -27.81
CA THR A 8 -17.19 13.97 -28.88
C THR A 8 -17.02 12.69 -29.69
N GLN A 9 -15.78 12.36 -30.07
CA GLN A 9 -15.48 11.13 -30.81
C GLN A 9 -15.74 9.88 -29.97
N PHE A 10 -15.32 9.86 -28.70
CA PHE A 10 -15.57 8.74 -27.78
C PHE A 10 -17.07 8.49 -27.61
N MET A 11 -17.83 9.54 -27.29
CA MET A 11 -19.28 9.46 -27.11
C MET A 11 -19.97 9.00 -28.39
N SER A 12 -19.59 9.53 -29.55
CA SER A 12 -20.13 9.08 -30.83
C SER A 12 -19.77 7.63 -31.13
N ARG A 13 -18.53 7.19 -30.87
CA ARG A 13 -18.05 5.83 -31.16
C ARG A 13 -18.76 4.78 -30.32
N PHE A 14 -18.99 5.09 -29.04
CA PHE A 14 -19.58 4.17 -28.07
C PHE A 14 -21.05 4.46 -27.77
N GLN A 15 -21.68 5.36 -28.53
CA GLN A 15 -23.10 5.71 -28.44
C GLN A 15 -23.50 6.18 -27.03
N ILE A 16 -22.62 6.93 -26.38
CA ILE A 16 -22.84 7.49 -25.05
C ILE A 16 -23.50 8.86 -25.21
N SER A 17 -24.53 9.11 -24.41
CA SER A 17 -25.27 10.37 -24.43
C SER A 17 -24.79 11.31 -23.32
N ASP A 18 -25.12 12.60 -23.45
CA ASP A 18 -24.75 13.66 -22.50
C ASP A 18 -25.41 13.54 -21.12
N ASP A 19 -26.38 12.62 -20.98
CA ASP A 19 -27.09 12.33 -19.73
C ASP A 19 -26.18 11.74 -18.63
N ILE A 20 -25.03 11.17 -18.99
CA ILE A 20 -24.05 10.65 -18.03
C ILE A 20 -23.27 11.76 -17.31
N VAL A 21 -23.33 13.00 -17.81
CA VAL A 21 -22.56 14.12 -17.29
C VAL A 21 -23.29 14.75 -16.12
N HIS A 22 -22.68 14.71 -14.94
CA HIS A 22 -23.16 15.43 -13.76
C HIS A 22 -23.08 16.95 -13.99
N LYS A 23 -24.24 17.62 -14.06
CA LYS A 23 -24.33 19.04 -14.46
C LYS A 23 -24.23 20.03 -13.29
N GLU A 24 -24.49 19.59 -12.06
CA GLU A 24 -24.36 20.46 -10.89
C GLU A 24 -22.89 20.61 -10.48
N THR A 25 -22.56 21.71 -9.81
CA THR A 25 -21.20 21.91 -9.28
C THR A 25 -20.98 20.99 -8.08
N ILE A 26 -19.99 20.10 -8.19
CA ILE A 26 -19.55 19.27 -7.08
C ILE A 26 -18.60 20.10 -6.22
N THR A 27 -18.92 20.29 -4.94
CA THR A 27 -18.01 20.94 -3.98
C THR A 27 -17.61 19.94 -2.92
N THR A 28 -16.31 19.70 -2.74
CA THR A 28 -15.84 18.77 -1.72
C THR A 28 -16.07 19.33 -0.31
N ALA A 29 -16.59 18.51 0.60
CA ALA A 29 -16.89 18.90 1.97
C ALA A 29 -17.00 17.67 2.88
N ASN A 30 -16.87 17.89 4.20
CA ASN A 30 -17.05 16.86 5.25
C ASN A 30 -16.11 15.64 5.10
N GLY A 31 -14.85 15.89 4.72
CA GLY A 31 -13.84 14.87 4.46
C GLY A 31 -13.67 14.57 2.97
N ALA A 32 -13.24 13.35 2.65
CA ALA A 32 -12.99 12.93 1.28
C ALA A 32 -14.28 12.83 0.47
N THR A 33 -14.28 13.44 -0.72
CA THR A 33 -15.37 13.30 -1.71
C THR A 33 -14.93 12.34 -2.81
N TYR A 34 -15.67 11.26 -3.00
CA TYR A 34 -15.32 10.21 -3.96
C TYR A 34 -16.04 10.39 -5.29
N ILE A 35 -15.28 10.36 -6.38
CA ILE A 35 -15.77 9.98 -7.70
C ILE A 35 -15.12 8.62 -7.98
N SER A 36 -15.89 7.56 -7.84
CA SER A 36 -15.37 6.19 -7.77
C SER A 36 -16.17 5.19 -8.60
N ALA A 37 -15.43 4.27 -9.23
CA ALA A 37 -15.99 3.05 -9.82
C ALA A 37 -16.10 1.88 -8.83
N HIS A 38 -15.54 2.01 -7.63
CA HIS A 38 -15.58 0.96 -6.61
C HIS A 38 -16.99 0.86 -5.98
N PRO A 39 -17.59 -0.33 -5.87
CA PRO A 39 -18.96 -0.48 -5.39
C PRO A 39 -19.16 -0.10 -3.92
N ASP A 40 -18.10 -0.18 -3.10
CA ASP A 40 -18.16 0.15 -1.67
C ASP A 40 -17.94 1.64 -1.37
N ASP A 41 -17.53 2.43 -2.37
CA ASP A 41 -17.33 3.86 -2.21
C ASP A 41 -18.66 4.61 -2.41
N GLN A 42 -18.93 5.59 -1.55
CA GLN A 42 -20.07 6.48 -1.73
C GLN A 42 -19.75 7.55 -2.79
N SER A 43 -19.81 7.15 -4.06
CA SER A 43 -19.49 8.03 -5.19
C SER A 43 -20.57 9.09 -5.45
N VAL A 44 -20.15 10.35 -5.63
CA VAL A 44 -21.06 11.46 -6.00
C VAL A 44 -21.42 11.47 -7.49
N VAL A 45 -20.62 10.81 -8.34
CA VAL A 45 -20.93 10.57 -9.76
C VAL A 45 -20.90 9.07 -10.01
N LYS A 46 -22.02 8.51 -10.49
CA LYS A 46 -22.10 7.07 -10.76
C LYS A 46 -21.30 6.71 -12.01
N PRO A 47 -20.61 5.56 -12.03
CA PRO A 47 -19.92 5.09 -13.22
C PRO A 47 -20.90 4.61 -14.29
N THR A 48 -20.65 5.02 -15.53
CA THR A 48 -21.20 4.39 -16.74
C THR A 48 -20.16 3.45 -17.31
N PHE A 49 -20.52 2.17 -17.46
CA PHE A 49 -19.59 1.17 -17.98
C PHE A 49 -19.71 1.04 -19.50
N VAL A 50 -18.56 1.07 -20.17
CA VAL A 50 -18.44 1.01 -21.62
C VAL A 50 -17.53 -0.15 -22.00
N THR A 51 -17.97 -1.01 -22.93
CA THR A 51 -17.12 -2.08 -23.45
C THR A 51 -16.20 -1.52 -24.53
N ILE A 52 -14.89 -1.62 -24.29
CA ILE A 52 -13.85 -1.22 -25.25
C ILE A 52 -13.39 -2.48 -25.99
N PRO A 53 -13.61 -2.58 -27.31
CA PRO A 53 -13.43 -3.84 -28.04
C PRO A 53 -11.97 -4.10 -28.39
N SER A 54 -11.15 -3.07 -28.53
CA SER A 54 -9.75 -3.22 -28.94
C SER A 54 -8.77 -2.37 -28.15
N ILE A 55 -7.51 -2.83 -28.14
CA ILE A 55 -6.40 -2.06 -27.58
C ILE A 55 -6.17 -0.74 -28.31
N ASP A 56 -6.46 -0.68 -29.61
CA ASP A 56 -6.33 0.54 -30.41
C ASP A 56 -7.36 1.59 -29.99
N ASP A 57 -8.62 1.19 -29.80
CA ASP A 57 -9.66 2.09 -29.28
C ASP A 57 -9.27 2.56 -27.87
N PHE A 58 -8.71 1.67 -27.04
CA PHE A 58 -8.25 2.05 -25.70
C PHE A 58 -7.10 3.06 -25.74
N LYS A 59 -6.13 2.89 -26.65
CA LYS A 59 -5.03 3.85 -26.86
C LYS A 59 -5.55 5.18 -27.40
N GLU A 60 -6.47 5.17 -28.35
CA GLU A 60 -7.01 6.37 -29.00
C GLU A 60 -7.63 7.34 -27.97
N PHE A 61 -8.40 6.80 -27.02
CA PHE A 61 -9.12 7.63 -26.04
C PHE A 61 -8.44 7.73 -24.67
N GLY A 62 -7.78 6.67 -24.21
CA GLY A 62 -7.14 6.57 -22.89
C GLY A 62 -5.62 6.74 -22.89
N GLY A 63 -4.96 6.62 -24.04
CA GLY A 63 -3.51 6.55 -24.18
C GLY A 63 -2.84 7.81 -24.74
N ASN A 64 -1.52 7.75 -24.90
CA ASN A 64 -0.75 8.78 -25.58
C ASN A 64 -0.73 8.49 -27.10
N PRO A 65 -1.13 9.45 -27.96
CA PRO A 65 -1.09 9.26 -29.41
C PRO A 65 0.34 9.07 -29.92
N ASP A 66 0.53 8.12 -30.84
CA ASP A 66 1.84 7.84 -31.45
C ASP A 66 2.40 9.03 -32.24
N GLU A 67 1.52 9.85 -32.81
CA GLU A 67 1.91 11.07 -33.54
C GLU A 67 2.75 12.00 -32.68
N LEU A 68 2.47 12.12 -31.38
CA LEU A 68 3.24 12.98 -30.49
C LEU A 68 4.67 12.46 -30.29
N TYR A 69 4.91 11.16 -30.40
CA TYR A 69 6.27 10.60 -30.40
C TYR A 69 6.95 10.82 -31.75
N ALA A 70 6.21 10.63 -32.86
CA ALA A 70 6.73 10.86 -34.20
C ALA A 70 7.15 12.32 -34.45
N THR A 71 6.46 13.28 -33.83
CA THR A 71 6.78 14.71 -33.89
C THR A 71 7.74 15.18 -32.78
N ASN A 72 8.26 14.27 -31.95
CA ASN A 72 9.10 14.55 -30.77
C ASN A 72 8.48 15.50 -29.73
N GLN A 73 7.15 15.61 -29.70
CA GLN A 73 6.42 16.29 -28.63
C GLN A 73 6.37 15.46 -27.34
N LEU A 74 6.51 14.13 -27.46
CA LEU A 74 6.74 13.19 -26.37
C LEU A 74 8.04 12.42 -26.61
N SER A 75 8.82 12.23 -25.54
CA SER A 75 10.02 11.38 -25.58
C SER A 75 9.66 9.92 -25.29
N VAL A 76 10.30 9.00 -26.01
CA VAL A 76 10.26 7.56 -25.69
C VAL A 76 10.91 7.35 -24.33
N HIS A 77 10.20 6.68 -23.43
CA HIS A 77 10.59 6.55 -22.02
C HIS A 77 10.36 5.15 -21.43
N HIS A 78 9.69 4.26 -22.17
CA HIS A 78 9.62 2.84 -21.82
C HIS A 78 10.86 2.13 -22.35
N ALA A 79 11.37 1.17 -21.58
CA ALA A 79 12.53 0.41 -21.99
C ALA A 79 12.16 -0.48 -23.19
N PRO A 80 13.07 -0.69 -24.15
CA PRO A 80 12.80 -1.56 -25.28
C PRO A 80 12.57 -2.99 -24.82
N LEU A 81 11.61 -3.66 -25.44
CA LEU A 81 11.32 -5.07 -25.24
C LEU A 81 11.87 -5.90 -26.41
N THR A 82 12.28 -7.12 -26.12
CA THR A 82 12.49 -8.12 -27.17
C THR A 82 11.16 -8.43 -27.86
N GLU A 83 11.19 -8.72 -29.16
CA GLU A 83 9.97 -9.02 -29.90
C GLU A 83 9.21 -10.22 -29.31
N TRP A 84 7.88 -10.13 -29.32
CA TRP A 84 7.02 -11.21 -28.84
C TRP A 84 7.15 -12.45 -29.73
N ASN A 85 7.23 -13.62 -29.12
CA ASN A 85 7.20 -14.88 -29.85
C ASN A 85 5.76 -15.20 -30.27
N ALA A 86 5.43 -15.02 -31.55
CA ALA A 86 4.09 -15.24 -32.10
C ALA A 86 3.49 -16.64 -31.82
N SER A 87 4.33 -17.68 -31.64
CA SER A 87 3.84 -19.02 -31.26
C SER A 87 3.22 -19.08 -29.85
N ARG A 88 3.48 -18.06 -29.02
CA ARG A 88 2.97 -17.94 -27.65
C ARG A 88 1.67 -17.16 -27.56
N THR A 89 1.23 -16.48 -28.62
CA THR A 89 -0.02 -15.71 -28.65
C THR A 89 -1.24 -16.56 -28.30
N GLU A 90 -1.25 -17.83 -28.70
CA GLU A 90 -2.37 -18.73 -28.46
C GLU A 90 -2.39 -19.38 -27.08
N VAL A 91 -1.31 -19.22 -26.30
CA VAL A 91 -1.13 -19.87 -24.99
C VAL A 91 -2.00 -19.15 -23.95
N PRO A 92 -2.76 -19.87 -23.10
CA PRO A 92 -3.53 -19.25 -22.03
C PRO A 92 -2.66 -18.42 -21.09
N TYR A 93 -3.16 -17.26 -20.63
CA TYR A 93 -2.39 -16.34 -19.77
C TYR A 93 -1.84 -17.03 -18.51
N SER A 94 -2.59 -17.96 -17.92
CA SER A 94 -2.16 -18.73 -16.74
C SER A 94 -0.89 -19.56 -16.98
N GLU A 95 -0.68 -20.03 -18.21
CA GLU A 95 0.42 -20.89 -18.64
C GLU A 95 1.64 -20.11 -19.18
N LEU A 96 1.54 -18.78 -19.26
CA LEU A 96 2.68 -17.94 -19.56
C LEU A 96 3.67 -17.94 -18.39
N THR A 97 4.95 -17.90 -18.73
CA THR A 97 6.03 -17.76 -17.76
C THR A 97 5.95 -16.42 -17.04
N THR A 98 6.60 -16.31 -15.88
CA THR A 98 6.68 -15.04 -15.14
C THR A 98 7.26 -13.92 -16.00
N GLN A 99 8.27 -14.22 -16.82
CA GLN A 99 8.88 -13.23 -17.72
C GLN A 99 7.91 -12.78 -18.81
N GLU A 100 7.21 -13.71 -19.47
CA GLU A 100 6.24 -13.36 -20.52
C GLU A 100 5.07 -12.53 -19.99
N LYS A 101 4.61 -12.82 -18.76
CA LYS A 101 3.59 -12.00 -18.09
C LYS A 101 4.11 -10.59 -17.83
N ALA A 102 5.35 -10.46 -17.35
CA ALA A 102 5.99 -9.16 -17.13
C ALA A 102 6.17 -8.39 -18.45
N ASP A 103 6.61 -9.06 -19.52
CA ASP A 103 6.78 -8.46 -20.85
C ASP A 103 5.43 -8.02 -21.44
N LEU A 104 4.36 -8.81 -21.30
CA LEU A 104 3.01 -8.40 -21.69
C LEU A 104 2.51 -7.19 -20.90
N CYS A 105 2.77 -7.13 -19.59
CA CYS A 105 2.39 -5.96 -18.78
C CYS A 105 3.16 -4.70 -19.22
N HIS A 106 4.46 -4.84 -19.47
CA HIS A 106 5.30 -3.74 -19.95
C HIS A 106 4.91 -3.32 -21.39
N ALA A 107 4.61 -4.27 -22.26
CA ALA A 107 4.12 -3.99 -23.61
C ALA A 107 2.74 -3.32 -23.58
N TYR A 108 1.83 -3.73 -22.69
CA TYR A 108 0.55 -3.06 -22.49
C TYR A 108 0.74 -1.59 -22.12
N GLN A 109 1.57 -1.31 -21.11
CA GLN A 109 1.86 0.07 -20.69
C GLN A 109 2.54 0.87 -21.81
N THR A 110 3.46 0.26 -22.56
CA THR A 110 4.14 0.91 -23.70
C THR A 110 3.18 1.17 -24.84
N TYR A 111 2.26 0.25 -25.13
CA TYR A 111 1.29 0.39 -26.20
C TYR A 111 0.33 1.53 -25.89
N ILE A 112 -0.21 1.60 -24.66
CA ILE A 112 -1.18 2.63 -24.27
C ILE A 112 -0.52 3.98 -23.99
N TYR A 113 0.50 4.03 -23.12
CA TYR A 113 1.08 5.28 -22.62
C TYR A 113 2.42 5.64 -23.25
N GLY A 114 2.98 4.79 -24.10
CA GLY A 114 4.23 5.00 -24.82
C GLY A 114 4.06 5.07 -26.34
N HIS A 115 5.17 4.90 -27.04
CA HIS A 115 5.18 4.79 -28.49
C HIS A 115 4.85 3.35 -28.90
N SER A 116 3.61 3.10 -29.34
CA SER A 116 3.13 1.74 -29.58
C SER A 116 3.85 1.02 -30.72
N GLN A 117 4.47 1.77 -31.63
CA GLN A 117 5.24 1.19 -32.74
C GLN A 117 6.42 0.34 -32.27
N THR A 118 6.98 0.60 -31.08
CA THR A 118 8.11 -0.18 -30.55
C THR A 118 7.72 -1.55 -30.01
N VAL A 119 6.42 -1.82 -29.84
CA VAL A 119 5.88 -3.07 -29.26
C VAL A 119 4.80 -3.70 -30.14
N GLN A 120 4.78 -3.42 -31.45
CA GLN A 120 3.75 -3.92 -32.36
C GLN A 120 3.65 -5.45 -32.40
N SER A 121 4.77 -6.17 -32.21
CA SER A 121 4.76 -7.65 -32.15
C SER A 121 3.89 -8.20 -31.01
N TYR A 122 3.61 -7.42 -29.96
CA TYR A 122 2.77 -7.81 -28.84
C TYR A 122 1.27 -7.58 -29.08
N LYS A 123 0.88 -6.80 -30.10
CA LYS A 123 -0.49 -6.30 -30.28
C LYS A 123 -1.55 -7.41 -30.24
N GLU A 124 -1.32 -8.50 -30.97
CA GLU A 124 -2.28 -9.61 -31.03
C GLU A 124 -2.43 -10.32 -29.67
N ALA A 125 -1.32 -10.54 -28.97
CA ALA A 125 -1.35 -11.13 -27.63
C ALA A 125 -2.04 -10.21 -26.61
N LEU A 126 -1.79 -8.90 -26.69
CA LEU A 126 -2.46 -7.91 -25.85
C LEU A 126 -3.98 -7.88 -26.11
N GLN A 127 -4.37 -7.84 -27.38
CA GLN A 127 -5.77 -7.88 -27.80
C GLN A 127 -6.47 -9.14 -27.26
N LYS A 128 -5.81 -10.30 -27.33
CA LYS A 128 -6.36 -11.57 -26.88
C LYS A 128 -6.49 -11.70 -25.37
N HIS A 129 -5.50 -11.21 -24.61
CA HIS A 129 -5.45 -11.41 -23.16
C HIS A 129 -6.18 -10.33 -22.36
N TYR A 130 -6.31 -9.12 -22.90
CA TYR A 130 -6.84 -7.98 -22.15
C TYR A 130 -8.11 -7.38 -22.75
N PHE A 131 -8.51 -7.77 -23.97
CA PHE A 131 -9.67 -7.19 -24.66
C PHE A 131 -10.67 -8.25 -25.15
N PRO A 132 -11.98 -7.92 -25.23
CA PRO A 132 -12.58 -6.65 -24.85
C PRO A 132 -12.50 -6.39 -23.34
N THR A 133 -12.42 -5.12 -22.94
CA THR A 133 -12.39 -4.72 -21.52
C THR A 133 -13.55 -3.79 -21.19
N GLN A 134 -13.85 -3.65 -19.90
CA GLN A 134 -14.89 -2.74 -19.41
C GLN A 134 -14.22 -1.48 -18.82
N LEU A 135 -14.49 -0.33 -19.44
CA LEU A 135 -14.05 0.98 -18.98
C LEU A 135 -15.14 1.62 -18.12
N ALA A 136 -14.80 2.07 -16.92
CA ALA A 136 -15.67 2.91 -16.11
C ALA A 136 -15.52 4.38 -16.53
N VAL A 137 -16.62 5.05 -16.85
CA VAL A 137 -16.63 6.47 -17.26
C VAL A 137 -17.46 7.27 -16.28
N MET A 138 -16.87 8.33 -15.72
CA MET A 138 -17.53 9.29 -14.85
C MET A 138 -17.27 10.69 -15.38
N ALA A 139 -18.31 11.50 -15.49
CA ALA A 139 -18.20 12.85 -16.04
C ALA A 139 -18.92 13.87 -15.16
N ALA A 140 -18.30 15.03 -14.94
CA ALA A 140 -18.91 16.16 -14.26
C ALA A 140 -18.54 17.47 -14.97
N GLN A 141 -19.43 18.46 -14.92
CA GLN A 141 -19.16 19.74 -15.55
C GLN A 141 -18.18 20.57 -14.71
N ASP A 142 -18.51 20.83 -13.45
CA ASP A 142 -17.70 21.69 -12.57
C ASP A 142 -17.43 21.01 -11.23
N VAL A 143 -16.17 21.07 -10.79
CA VAL A 143 -15.73 20.55 -9.49
C VAL A 143 -14.93 21.61 -8.74
N VAL A 144 -15.26 21.83 -7.48
CA VAL A 144 -14.54 22.71 -6.55
C VAL A 144 -13.95 21.87 -5.42
N VAL A 145 -12.62 21.84 -5.34
CA VAL A 145 -11.87 21.10 -4.33
C VAL A 145 -11.48 22.04 -3.21
N THR A 146 -12.09 21.85 -2.04
CA THR A 146 -11.89 22.70 -0.86
C THR A 146 -10.77 22.18 0.06
N PRO A 147 -10.19 23.04 0.93
CA PRO A 147 -9.09 22.65 1.81
C PRO A 147 -9.51 21.62 2.84
N GLY A 148 -8.67 20.61 3.08
CA GLY A 148 -8.95 19.51 4.02
C GLY A 148 -10.00 18.50 3.56
N ASN A 149 -10.63 18.70 2.40
CA ASN A 149 -11.66 17.81 1.83
C ASN A 149 -11.19 17.34 0.43
N PRO A 150 -10.31 16.33 0.34
CA PRO A 150 -9.74 15.93 -0.94
C PRO A 150 -10.80 15.37 -1.89
N LEU A 151 -10.60 15.61 -3.18
CA LEU A 151 -11.30 14.88 -4.24
C LEU A 151 -10.56 13.56 -4.49
N ILE A 152 -11.22 12.44 -4.26
CA ILE A 152 -10.67 11.10 -4.52
C ILE A 152 -11.21 10.58 -5.84
N LEU A 153 -10.31 10.28 -6.77
CA LEU A 153 -10.60 9.61 -8.04
C LEU A 153 -10.22 8.14 -7.90
N ALA A 154 -11.21 7.28 -7.69
CA ALA A 154 -10.99 5.86 -7.37
C ALA A 154 -11.55 4.92 -8.44
N GLY A 155 -10.88 3.78 -8.59
CA GLY A 155 -11.21 2.73 -9.56
C GLY A 155 -11.60 1.46 -8.84
N ASN A 156 -11.95 0.43 -9.60
CA ASN A 156 -12.21 -0.90 -9.04
C ASN A 156 -11.06 -1.86 -9.41
N GLY A 157 -10.05 -1.94 -8.55
CA GLY A 157 -8.82 -2.71 -8.83
C GLY A 157 -8.11 -2.20 -10.07
N ASP A 158 -7.74 -3.11 -10.97
CA ASP A 158 -7.03 -2.80 -12.21
C ASP A 158 -7.96 -2.32 -13.35
N GLN A 159 -9.26 -2.17 -13.09
CA GLN A 159 -10.21 -1.68 -14.09
C GLN A 159 -9.82 -0.28 -14.56
N PRO A 160 -9.62 -0.08 -15.88
CA PRO A 160 -9.35 1.25 -16.40
C PRO A 160 -10.55 2.17 -16.14
N THR A 161 -10.25 3.40 -15.70
CA THR A 161 -11.27 4.37 -15.31
C THR A 161 -11.01 5.72 -15.98
N THR A 162 -12.02 6.30 -16.60
CA THR A 162 -11.97 7.64 -17.21
C THR A 162 -12.78 8.64 -16.40
N PHE A 163 -12.15 9.73 -16.02
CA PHE A 163 -12.78 10.88 -15.39
C PHE A 163 -12.75 12.08 -16.35
N SER A 164 -13.91 12.64 -16.64
CA SER A 164 -14.05 13.76 -17.58
C SER A 164 -14.64 14.97 -16.90
N PHE A 165 -13.93 16.10 -16.92
CA PHE A 165 -14.32 17.33 -16.25
C PHE A 165 -14.34 18.52 -17.20
N GLY A 166 -15.36 19.38 -17.10
CA GLY A 166 -15.28 20.71 -17.70
C GLY A 166 -14.21 21.52 -16.97
N THR A 167 -14.54 22.01 -15.78
CA THR A 167 -13.62 22.76 -14.94
C THR A 167 -13.37 22.06 -13.62
N ILE A 168 -12.11 21.99 -13.20
CA ILE A 168 -11.74 21.68 -11.82
C ILE A 168 -11.08 22.90 -11.21
N THR A 169 -11.68 23.46 -10.16
CA THR A 169 -11.10 24.53 -9.36
C THR A 169 -10.57 23.96 -8.05
N ILE A 170 -9.26 24.06 -7.85
CA ILE A 170 -8.61 23.68 -6.60
C ILE A 170 -8.42 24.96 -5.77
N GLN A 171 -9.11 25.04 -4.64
CA GLN A 171 -8.95 26.14 -3.70
C GLN A 171 -7.57 26.08 -3.02
N PRO A 172 -7.10 27.17 -2.40
CA PRO A 172 -5.83 27.18 -1.66
C PRO A 172 -5.80 26.11 -0.56
N GLY A 173 -5.02 25.03 -0.75
CA GLY A 173 -4.95 23.86 0.16
C GLY A 173 -5.86 22.68 -0.21
N GLY A 174 -6.63 22.78 -1.30
CA GLY A 174 -7.36 21.65 -1.89
C GLY A 174 -6.41 20.63 -2.54
N GLN A 175 -6.85 19.37 -2.60
CA GLN A 175 -6.06 18.27 -3.15
C GLN A 175 -6.93 17.27 -3.94
N ILE A 176 -6.41 16.85 -5.09
CA ILE A 176 -6.92 15.74 -5.90
C ILE A 176 -6.01 14.53 -5.68
N ILE A 177 -6.60 13.38 -5.33
CA ILE A 177 -5.89 12.12 -5.10
C ILE A 177 -6.43 11.09 -6.09
N SER A 178 -5.58 10.59 -6.98
CA SER A 178 -5.88 9.44 -7.82
C SER A 178 -5.48 8.14 -7.13
N GLN A 179 -6.43 7.22 -7.04
CA GLN A 179 -6.28 5.84 -6.58
C GLN A 179 -6.71 4.84 -7.67
N ALA A 180 -6.92 5.31 -8.90
CA ALA A 180 -7.33 4.52 -10.05
C ALA A 180 -6.26 4.52 -11.14
N ASN A 181 -6.20 3.46 -11.95
CA ASN A 181 -5.59 3.53 -13.27
C ASN A 181 -6.44 4.44 -14.17
N ALA A 182 -6.05 5.71 -14.24
CA ALA A 182 -6.96 6.80 -14.58
C ALA A 182 -6.60 7.48 -15.91
N THR A 183 -7.60 7.70 -16.76
CA THR A 183 -7.56 8.74 -17.79
C THR A 183 -8.35 9.95 -17.30
N LEU A 184 -7.73 11.12 -17.24
CA LEU A 184 -8.39 12.39 -16.94
C LEU A 184 -8.47 13.24 -18.19
N LEU A 185 -9.68 13.73 -18.51
CA LEU A 185 -9.92 14.70 -19.57
C LEU A 185 -10.50 15.97 -18.94
N VAL A 186 -9.72 17.04 -18.85
CA VAL A 186 -10.12 18.27 -18.16
C VAL A 186 -10.07 19.46 -19.14
N ASP A 187 -11.11 20.26 -19.27
CA ASP A 187 -10.96 21.47 -20.10
C ASP A 187 -10.11 22.49 -19.36
N ASN A 188 -10.52 22.89 -18.16
CA ASN A 188 -9.82 23.90 -17.38
C ASN A 188 -9.46 23.36 -15.99
N LEU A 189 -8.17 23.32 -15.67
CA LEU A 189 -7.70 23.10 -14.31
C LEU A 189 -7.22 24.41 -13.73
N VAL A 190 -7.87 24.86 -12.66
CA VAL A 190 -7.62 26.15 -12.02
C VAL A 190 -7.12 25.93 -10.61
N GLN A 191 -5.83 26.17 -10.35
CA GLN A 191 -5.31 26.28 -9.00
C GLN A 191 -5.43 27.72 -8.53
N GLN A 192 -6.29 27.97 -7.55
CA GLN A 192 -6.36 29.27 -6.90
C GLN A 192 -5.14 29.47 -6.00
N THR A 193 -4.56 30.67 -6.05
CA THR A 193 -3.50 31.11 -5.14
C THR A 193 -4.11 31.95 -4.02
N SER A 194 -3.50 31.89 -2.83
CA SER A 194 -3.79 32.82 -1.74
C SER A 194 -2.49 33.42 -1.25
N ALA A 195 -2.49 34.73 -1.02
CA ALA A 195 -1.36 35.46 -0.45
C ALA A 195 -1.07 35.10 1.03
N ALA A 196 -1.93 34.29 1.66
CA ALA A 196 -1.92 34.00 3.10
C ALA A 196 -1.69 32.50 3.43
N LEU A 197 -1.18 31.68 2.49
CA LEU A 197 -0.87 30.28 2.79
C LEU A 197 0.46 30.15 3.55
N ASP A 198 0.41 30.37 4.85
CA ASP A 198 1.48 30.02 5.78
C ASP A 198 1.46 28.50 6.07
N GLN A 199 2.49 27.82 5.59
CA GLN A 199 3.18 26.65 6.16
C GLN A 199 2.50 25.30 6.52
N GLU A 200 1.19 25.04 6.37
CA GLU A 200 0.65 23.70 6.74
C GLU A 200 -0.22 22.97 5.71
N GLN A 201 -0.48 23.53 4.54
CA GLN A 201 -1.29 22.85 3.51
C GLN A 201 -0.43 22.01 2.56
N PRO A 202 -0.89 20.83 2.11
CA PRO A 202 -0.08 19.94 1.29
C PRO A 202 0.37 20.66 0.03
N MET A 203 1.69 20.75 -0.16
CA MET A 203 2.30 21.39 -1.33
C MET A 203 1.95 20.70 -2.65
N ASN A 204 1.26 19.55 -2.63
CA ASN A 204 0.92 18.74 -3.79
C ASN A 204 -0.59 18.79 -4.08
N ASN A 205 -0.98 19.42 -5.18
CA ASN A 205 -2.38 19.63 -5.56
C ASN A 205 -2.98 18.42 -6.28
N PHE A 206 -2.18 17.70 -7.06
CA PHE A 206 -2.58 16.47 -7.73
C PHE A 206 -1.57 15.37 -7.39
N VAL A 207 -2.06 14.32 -6.74
CA VAL A 207 -1.24 13.17 -6.34
C VAL A 207 -1.80 11.85 -6.88
N SER A 208 -0.92 10.91 -7.25
CA SER A 208 -1.25 9.48 -7.36
C SER A 208 -0.63 8.76 -6.16
N LEU A 209 -1.47 8.10 -5.36
CA LEU A 209 -1.06 7.51 -4.08
C LEU A 209 -1.44 6.04 -3.97
N GLY A 210 -0.50 5.24 -3.49
CA GLY A 210 -0.80 3.89 -3.02
C GLY A 210 -1.37 3.87 -1.59
N ALA A 211 -2.12 2.80 -1.27
CA ALA A 211 -2.63 2.54 0.07
C ALA A 211 -1.52 2.06 1.02
N ASP A 212 -1.58 2.47 2.29
CA ASP A 212 -0.59 2.04 3.28
C ASP A 212 -0.79 0.58 3.69
N GLY A 213 0.31 -0.08 4.00
CA GLY A 213 0.32 -1.42 4.57
C GLY A 213 -0.23 -1.42 6.00
N GLN A 214 -0.96 -2.47 6.33
CA GLN A 214 -1.41 -2.77 7.68
C GLN A 214 -0.26 -3.17 8.59
N ASN A 215 -0.30 -2.70 9.83
CA ASN A 215 0.65 -3.06 10.88
C ASN A 215 0.49 -4.52 11.31
N GLY A 216 1.60 -5.13 11.71
CA GLY A 216 1.61 -6.45 12.32
C GLY A 216 1.08 -6.43 13.75
N ALA A 217 0.34 -7.47 14.13
CA ALA A 217 -0.16 -7.62 15.49
C ALA A 217 0.96 -7.89 16.50
N ALA A 218 0.82 -7.41 17.73
CA ALA A 218 1.75 -7.74 18.81
C ALA A 218 1.65 -9.23 19.19
N GLY A 219 2.79 -9.82 19.56
CA GLY A 219 2.87 -11.17 20.10
C GLY A 219 2.36 -11.25 21.54
N GLY A 220 1.69 -12.35 21.88
CA GLY A 220 1.23 -12.62 23.25
C GLY A 220 2.38 -12.97 24.20
N ASN A 221 2.28 -12.55 25.45
CA ASN A 221 3.24 -12.92 26.50
C ASN A 221 3.08 -14.39 26.90
N GLY A 222 4.20 -15.02 27.26
CA GLY A 222 4.23 -16.36 27.81
C GLY A 222 3.69 -16.41 29.25
N GLY A 223 2.94 -17.47 29.57
CA GLY A 223 2.50 -17.75 30.93
C GLY A 223 3.66 -18.18 31.84
N ASN A 224 3.56 -17.84 33.13
CA ASN A 224 4.55 -18.24 34.13
C ASN A 224 4.52 -19.74 34.41
N GLY A 225 5.67 -20.29 34.81
CA GLY A 225 5.79 -21.67 35.28
C GLY A 225 5.14 -21.84 36.65
N ASN A 226 4.52 -23.00 36.87
CA ASN A 226 3.89 -23.32 38.14
C ASN A 226 4.96 -23.53 39.24
N PRO A 227 4.69 -23.16 40.51
CA PRO A 227 5.58 -23.51 41.62
C PRO A 227 5.74 -25.02 41.77
N GLY A 228 6.91 -25.46 42.24
CA GLY A 228 7.14 -26.84 42.65
C GLY A 228 6.41 -27.17 43.95
N SER A 229 5.97 -28.42 44.12
CA SER A 229 5.33 -28.88 45.35
C SER A 229 6.34 -29.07 46.48
N GLN A 230 5.88 -28.96 47.72
CA GLN A 230 6.70 -29.22 48.90
C GLN A 230 7.17 -30.69 48.97
N GLY A 231 8.38 -30.91 49.49
CA GLY A 231 8.92 -32.23 49.78
C GLY A 231 8.22 -32.92 50.96
N SER A 232 8.31 -34.24 51.06
CA SER A 232 7.75 -35.01 52.18
C SER A 232 8.43 -34.65 53.50
N SER A 233 7.65 -34.47 54.57
CA SER A 233 8.24 -34.22 55.90
C SER A 233 9.04 -35.41 56.40
N GLY A 234 10.06 -35.14 57.22
CA GLY A 234 10.79 -36.21 57.90
C GLY A 234 9.94 -36.90 58.97
N SER A 235 10.37 -38.08 59.41
CA SER A 235 9.75 -38.80 60.52
C SER A 235 10.80 -39.31 61.51
N ASP A 236 10.57 -39.05 62.79
CA ASP A 236 11.40 -39.52 63.89
C ASP A 236 11.06 -40.97 64.26
N GLY A 237 12.10 -41.76 64.53
CA GLY A 237 12.01 -43.03 65.27
C GLY A 237 12.20 -42.79 66.77
N LYS A 238 12.38 -43.85 67.56
CA LYS A 238 12.48 -43.75 69.03
C LYS A 238 13.62 -42.86 69.55
N SER A 239 14.76 -42.79 68.84
CA SER A 239 15.92 -41.98 69.24
C SER A 239 16.80 -41.55 68.06
N SER A 240 16.27 -41.62 66.84
CA SER A 240 17.01 -41.36 65.60
C SER A 240 16.05 -40.92 64.49
N CYS A 241 16.57 -40.31 63.43
CA CYS A 241 15.80 -40.07 62.23
C CYS A 241 15.44 -41.41 61.58
N ASP A 242 14.16 -41.62 61.27
CA ASP A 242 13.69 -42.84 60.62
C ASP A 242 13.55 -42.62 59.11
N THR A 243 12.90 -41.53 58.70
CA THR A 243 12.84 -41.09 57.30
C THR A 243 13.25 -39.64 57.18
N GLN A 244 14.27 -39.35 56.40
CA GLN A 244 14.74 -37.99 56.15
C GLN A 244 13.69 -37.18 55.37
N ALA A 245 13.59 -35.88 55.66
CA ALA A 245 12.74 -34.98 54.87
C ALA A 245 13.17 -34.93 53.40
N GLY A 246 12.20 -35.03 52.49
CA GLY A 246 12.42 -35.02 51.05
C GLY A 246 12.72 -33.63 50.49
N GLN A 247 13.44 -33.57 49.38
CA GLN A 247 13.62 -32.33 48.61
C GLN A 247 12.28 -31.85 48.04
N GLY A 248 12.08 -30.54 47.95
CA GLY A 248 10.95 -29.98 47.19
C GLY A 248 11.08 -30.21 45.68
N ASN A 249 9.96 -30.20 44.97
CA ASN A 249 9.97 -30.42 43.53
C ASN A 249 10.46 -29.20 42.74
N THR A 250 11.00 -29.43 41.55
CA THR A 250 11.42 -28.35 40.64
C THR A 250 10.22 -27.50 40.22
N GLY A 251 10.41 -26.17 40.16
CA GLY A 251 9.41 -25.27 39.59
C GLY A 251 9.25 -25.49 38.08
N GLY A 252 8.05 -25.27 37.55
CA GLY A 252 7.76 -25.38 36.12
C GLY A 252 8.48 -24.34 35.29
N THR A 253 8.76 -24.66 34.03
CA THR A 253 9.34 -23.69 33.07
C THR A 253 8.28 -22.66 32.65
N GLY A 254 8.68 -21.40 32.54
CA GLY A 254 7.85 -20.36 31.94
C GLY A 254 7.65 -20.60 30.44
N ASN A 255 6.47 -20.31 29.93
CA ASN A 255 6.18 -20.46 28.50
C ASN A 255 6.87 -19.37 27.69
N GLY A 256 7.22 -19.66 26.44
CA GLY A 256 7.75 -18.65 25.54
C GLY A 256 6.72 -17.58 25.20
N GLY A 257 7.19 -16.37 24.92
CA GLY A 257 6.41 -15.33 24.26
C GLY A 257 6.18 -15.68 22.79
N SER A 258 5.06 -15.22 22.23
CA SER A 258 4.75 -15.39 20.81
C SER A 258 5.44 -14.32 19.98
N ASN A 259 5.73 -14.64 18.72
CA ASN A 259 6.31 -13.65 17.80
C ASN A 259 5.29 -12.54 17.48
N GLY A 260 5.79 -11.35 17.16
CA GLY A 260 5.00 -10.30 16.53
C GLY A 260 4.68 -10.66 15.08
N GLY A 261 3.52 -10.22 14.61
CA GLY A 261 3.12 -10.34 13.21
C GLY A 261 3.92 -9.40 12.32
N ASN A 262 4.10 -9.76 11.05
CA ASN A 262 4.75 -8.89 10.09
C ASN A 262 3.82 -7.75 9.66
N GLY A 263 4.40 -6.58 9.38
CA GLY A 263 3.72 -5.53 8.65
C GLY A 263 3.52 -5.95 7.19
N SER A 264 2.39 -5.54 6.59
CA SER A 264 2.12 -5.79 5.18
C SER A 264 2.73 -4.71 4.30
N ARG A 265 3.00 -5.05 3.04
CA ARG A 265 3.54 -4.12 2.05
C ARG A 265 2.51 -3.03 1.71
N GLY A 266 2.96 -1.80 1.56
CA GLY A 266 2.16 -0.71 0.98
C GLY A 266 1.91 -0.93 -0.51
N SER A 267 0.72 -0.59 -0.98
CA SER A 267 0.37 -0.74 -2.40
C SER A 267 1.14 0.25 -3.27
N ASP A 268 1.45 -0.15 -4.50
CA ASP A 268 1.93 0.78 -5.51
C ASP A 268 0.83 1.83 -5.80
N SER A 269 1.22 3.02 -6.24
CA SER A 269 0.25 3.99 -6.77
C SER A 269 -0.26 3.54 -8.15
N GLN A 270 -1.13 4.32 -8.79
CA GLN A 270 -1.68 3.98 -10.10
C GLN A 270 -1.16 4.88 -11.22
N VAL A 271 -1.18 4.37 -12.45
CA VAL A 271 -0.86 5.16 -13.64
C VAL A 271 -1.96 6.20 -13.86
N VAL A 272 -1.56 7.43 -14.14
CA VAL A 272 -2.49 8.53 -14.42
C VAL A 272 -2.12 9.17 -15.74
N ARG A 273 -3.08 9.27 -16.66
CA ARG A 273 -2.95 10.03 -17.91
C ARG A 273 -3.92 11.18 -17.90
N ALA A 274 -3.44 12.39 -17.65
CA ALA A 274 -4.21 13.63 -17.65
C ALA A 274 -3.98 14.41 -18.94
N THR A 275 -5.06 14.74 -19.64
CA THR A 275 -5.08 15.62 -20.82
C THR A 275 -5.93 16.83 -20.51
N LEU A 276 -5.32 18.01 -20.64
CA LEU A 276 -5.91 19.28 -20.26
C LEU A 276 -5.92 20.27 -21.43
N THR A 277 -6.93 21.13 -21.52
CA THR A 277 -6.86 22.29 -22.44
C THR A 277 -6.05 23.40 -21.79
N VAL A 278 -6.53 23.93 -20.66
CA VAL A 278 -5.92 25.06 -19.96
C VAL A 278 -5.52 24.67 -18.54
N VAL A 279 -4.33 25.11 -18.12
CA VAL A 279 -3.89 25.08 -16.73
C VAL A 279 -3.68 26.51 -16.24
N GLU A 280 -4.41 26.90 -15.21
CA GLU A 280 -4.32 28.20 -14.54
C GLU A 280 -3.77 28.02 -13.12
N GLY A 281 -2.92 28.96 -12.69
CA GLY A 281 -2.22 28.88 -11.42
C GLY A 281 -1.15 27.78 -11.32
N PRO A 282 -0.47 27.68 -10.16
CA PRO A 282 0.62 26.75 -9.96
C PRO A 282 0.14 25.34 -9.57
N VAL A 283 0.22 24.39 -10.49
CA VAL A 283 -0.15 22.99 -10.24
C VAL A 283 1.09 22.16 -9.93
N THR A 284 1.04 21.42 -8.83
CA THR A 284 2.09 20.48 -8.42
C THR A 284 1.62 19.03 -8.57
N LEU A 285 2.50 18.18 -9.09
CA LEU A 285 2.21 16.78 -9.40
C LEU A 285 3.14 15.83 -8.61
N MET A 286 2.61 14.77 -8.00
CA MET A 286 3.42 13.78 -7.30
C MET A 286 2.87 12.36 -7.49
N SER A 287 3.75 11.37 -7.61
CA SER A 287 3.40 9.96 -7.59
C SER A 287 4.29 9.18 -6.64
N CYS A 288 3.69 8.55 -5.63
CA CYS A 288 4.38 7.66 -4.69
C CYS A 288 3.45 6.55 -4.19
N GLY A 289 3.99 5.36 -3.95
CA GLY A 289 3.23 4.28 -3.35
C GLY A 289 2.92 4.52 -1.87
N GLY A 290 2.20 3.59 -1.27
CA GLY A 290 1.86 3.63 0.16
C GLY A 290 3.05 3.27 1.04
N ASN A 291 2.97 3.67 2.31
CA ASN A 291 3.96 3.26 3.30
C ASN A 291 3.82 1.76 3.62
N GLY A 292 4.91 1.11 3.97
CA GLY A 292 4.87 -0.23 4.53
C GLY A 292 4.33 -0.24 5.96
N GLY A 293 3.58 -1.29 6.32
CA GLY A 293 3.10 -1.47 7.68
C GLY A 293 4.24 -1.76 8.65
N THR A 294 4.15 -1.28 9.88
CA THR A 294 5.13 -1.61 10.93
C THR A 294 5.00 -3.07 11.36
N GLY A 295 6.11 -3.71 11.73
CA GLY A 295 6.11 -5.04 12.33
C GLY A 295 5.64 -5.00 13.79
N GLY A 296 4.91 -6.03 14.21
CA GLY A 296 4.43 -6.17 15.58
C GLY A 296 5.55 -6.51 16.56
N THR A 297 5.43 -6.06 17.80
CA THR A 297 6.39 -6.40 18.86
C THR A 297 6.28 -7.87 19.26
N GLY A 298 7.40 -8.54 19.53
CA GLY A 298 7.41 -9.88 20.11
C GLY A 298 6.93 -9.87 21.57
N GLY A 299 6.23 -10.94 21.97
CA GLY A 299 5.76 -11.10 23.35
C GLY A 299 6.88 -11.50 24.30
N ASN A 300 6.80 -11.09 25.56
CA ASN A 300 7.80 -11.48 26.57
C ASN A 300 7.62 -12.95 26.97
N GLY A 301 8.72 -13.62 27.31
CA GLY A 301 8.69 -14.95 27.92
C GLY A 301 8.16 -14.91 29.35
N GLY A 302 7.45 -15.97 29.75
CA GLY A 302 6.95 -16.15 31.12
C GLY A 302 8.07 -16.46 32.09
N ALA A 303 7.93 -16.03 33.35
CA ALA A 303 8.90 -16.36 34.38
C ALA A 303 8.86 -17.85 34.73
N GLY A 304 10.00 -18.43 35.14
CA GLY A 304 10.06 -19.78 35.69
C GLY A 304 9.41 -19.86 37.08
N GLY A 305 8.80 -21.00 37.38
CA GLY A 305 8.19 -21.27 38.67
C GLY A 305 9.22 -21.42 39.79
N VAL A 306 8.87 -21.00 40.99
CA VAL A 306 9.71 -21.18 42.18
C VAL A 306 9.80 -22.67 42.53
N GLY A 307 10.98 -23.17 42.88
CA GLY A 307 11.18 -24.52 43.38
C GLY A 307 10.48 -24.74 44.72
N GLY A 308 9.85 -25.90 44.88
CA GLY A 308 9.08 -26.23 46.07
C GLY A 308 9.94 -26.24 47.33
N ASN A 309 9.35 -25.90 48.46
CA ASN A 309 10.06 -25.96 49.75
C ASN A 309 10.47 -27.42 50.06
N GLY A 310 11.58 -27.59 50.75
CA GLY A 310 11.93 -28.90 51.31
C GLY A 310 10.93 -29.36 52.36
N GLY A 311 10.90 -30.66 52.62
CA GLY A 311 10.13 -31.23 53.72
C GLY A 311 10.55 -30.67 55.07
N SER A 312 9.60 -30.57 56.00
CA SER A 312 9.86 -30.02 57.33
C SER A 312 10.83 -30.89 58.13
N ALA A 313 11.70 -30.25 58.91
CA ALA A 313 12.56 -30.92 59.90
C ALA A 313 11.74 -31.49 61.07
N THR A 314 12.32 -32.47 61.74
CA THR A 314 11.82 -33.05 63.00
C THR A 314 12.90 -32.95 64.09
N THR A 315 12.75 -33.67 65.20
CA THR A 315 13.73 -33.64 66.29
C THR A 315 15.06 -34.25 65.86
N TYR A 316 15.00 -35.33 65.07
CA TYR A 316 16.18 -36.08 64.66
C TYR A 316 16.48 -35.95 63.16
N CYS A 317 15.54 -35.51 62.32
CA CYS A 317 15.75 -35.31 60.88
C CYS A 317 15.92 -33.83 60.54
N SER A 318 16.92 -33.49 59.72
CA SER A 318 17.06 -32.15 59.17
C SER A 318 15.98 -31.85 58.11
N ALA A 319 15.76 -30.57 57.79
CA ALA A 319 14.84 -30.18 56.73
C ALA A 319 15.34 -30.65 55.36
N GLY A 320 14.41 -30.90 54.45
CA GLY A 320 14.74 -31.14 53.05
C GLY A 320 15.28 -29.88 52.39
N SER A 321 16.05 -30.03 51.32
CA SER A 321 16.46 -28.90 50.49
C SER A 321 15.29 -28.37 49.65
N GLN A 322 15.35 -27.10 49.27
CA GLN A 322 14.43 -26.55 48.28
C GLN A 322 14.62 -27.26 46.93
N GLY A 323 13.54 -27.41 46.18
CA GLY A 323 13.58 -27.78 44.78
C GLY A 323 14.31 -26.76 43.92
N LYS A 324 14.67 -27.16 42.70
CA LYS A 324 15.28 -26.25 41.73
C LYS A 324 14.25 -25.24 41.22
N GLY A 325 14.70 -24.04 40.89
CA GLY A 325 13.85 -23.09 40.18
C GLY A 325 13.58 -23.55 38.74
N GLY A 326 12.39 -23.23 38.24
CA GLY A 326 12.04 -23.45 36.83
C GLY A 326 12.76 -22.48 35.90
N GLN A 327 13.00 -22.87 34.65
CA GLN A 327 13.60 -21.98 33.66
C GLN A 327 12.62 -20.88 33.23
N GLY A 328 13.11 -19.69 32.90
CA GLY A 328 12.29 -18.68 32.23
C GLY A 328 11.99 -19.07 30.77
N GLY A 329 10.85 -18.65 30.25
CA GLY A 329 10.49 -18.82 28.86
C GLY A 329 11.26 -17.85 27.95
N ALA A 330 11.53 -18.24 26.70
CA ALA A 330 12.14 -17.32 25.73
C ALA A 330 11.18 -16.18 25.33
N GLY A 331 11.71 -15.02 24.99
CA GLY A 331 10.93 -13.95 24.35
C GLY A 331 10.64 -14.29 22.89
N GLY A 332 9.51 -13.78 22.39
CA GLY A 332 9.16 -13.86 20.98
C GLY A 332 9.95 -12.87 20.13
N ASN A 333 10.14 -13.20 18.86
CA ASN A 333 10.77 -12.29 17.90
C ASN A 333 9.82 -11.15 17.52
N GLY A 334 10.37 -9.99 17.17
CA GLY A 334 9.61 -8.92 16.52
C GLY A 334 9.28 -9.29 15.08
N GLY A 335 8.12 -8.85 14.60
CA GLY A 335 7.72 -9.03 13.21
C GLY A 335 8.51 -8.10 12.28
N THR A 336 8.71 -8.50 11.02
CA THR A 336 9.35 -7.63 10.03
C THR A 336 8.42 -6.48 9.65
N GLY A 337 8.98 -5.31 9.35
CA GLY A 337 8.23 -4.24 8.70
C GLY A 337 7.90 -4.62 7.25
N GLY A 338 6.79 -4.12 6.73
CA GLY A 338 6.42 -4.29 5.33
C GLY A 338 7.19 -3.33 4.44
N ASP A 339 7.47 -3.74 3.20
CA ASP A 339 8.03 -2.84 2.19
C ASP A 339 7.03 -1.74 1.80
N ALA A 340 7.52 -0.59 1.35
CA ALA A 340 6.65 0.42 0.75
C ALA A 340 6.24 0.04 -0.68
N GLY A 341 5.18 0.69 -1.17
CA GLY A 341 4.80 0.63 -2.58
C GLY A 341 5.60 1.60 -3.43
N ASN A 342 5.67 1.32 -4.73
CA ASN A 342 6.29 2.17 -5.74
C ASN A 342 5.28 3.18 -6.32
N GLY A 343 5.77 4.37 -6.65
CA GLY A 343 5.06 5.32 -7.49
C GLY A 343 5.03 4.86 -8.96
N GLN A 344 3.92 5.10 -9.63
CA GLN A 344 3.70 4.82 -11.05
C GLN A 344 3.71 6.13 -11.85
N ASN A 345 3.67 6.04 -13.18
CA ASN A 345 3.85 7.22 -14.01
C ASN A 345 2.60 8.13 -14.04
N ILE A 346 2.85 9.44 -14.03
CA ILE A 346 1.84 10.46 -14.37
C ILE A 346 2.21 11.05 -15.72
N TYR A 347 1.30 10.96 -16.69
CA TYR A 347 1.38 11.60 -17.99
C TYR A 347 0.48 12.83 -17.97
N PHE A 348 1.07 14.01 -17.83
CA PHE A 348 0.34 15.27 -17.74
C PHE A 348 0.59 16.09 -19.00
N THR A 349 -0.43 16.17 -19.86
CA THR A 349 -0.38 16.89 -21.13
C THR A 349 -1.37 18.04 -21.10
N TYR A 350 -0.92 19.26 -21.43
CA TYR A 350 -1.78 20.44 -21.53
C TYR A 350 -1.51 21.22 -22.82
N GLN A 351 -2.43 22.09 -23.22
CA GLN A 351 -2.29 22.88 -24.45
C GLN A 351 -1.88 24.33 -24.19
N THR A 352 -2.35 24.92 -23.10
CA THR A 352 -2.10 26.32 -22.78
C THR A 352 -1.94 26.51 -21.28
N LEU A 353 -0.97 27.35 -20.89
CA LEU A 353 -0.90 27.91 -19.55
C LEU A 353 -1.69 29.22 -19.57
N GLY A 354 -2.74 29.29 -18.76
CA GLY A 354 -3.49 30.52 -18.54
C GLY A 354 -2.84 31.38 -17.46
N ASP A 355 -3.63 32.21 -16.79
CA ASP A 355 -3.13 33.17 -15.82
C ASP A 355 -2.33 32.50 -14.69
N ASN A 356 -1.08 32.95 -14.52
CA ASN A 356 -0.11 32.39 -13.56
C ASN A 356 0.06 30.85 -13.64
N GLY A 357 -0.27 30.25 -14.80
CA GLY A 357 -0.17 28.82 -15.04
C GLY A 357 1.26 28.33 -14.92
N SER A 358 1.49 27.33 -14.07
CA SER A 358 2.75 26.58 -14.04
C SER A 358 2.50 25.15 -13.60
N VAL A 359 3.37 24.23 -14.01
CA VAL A 359 3.30 22.83 -13.62
C VAL A 359 4.66 22.40 -13.11
N SER A 360 4.74 21.86 -11.90
CA SER A 360 5.99 21.41 -11.29
C SER A 360 5.85 20.08 -10.56
N LEU A 361 6.99 19.49 -10.21
CA LEU A 361 7.02 18.30 -9.38
C LEU A 361 6.77 18.66 -7.92
N GLY A 362 5.96 17.84 -7.27
CA GLY A 362 5.70 17.89 -5.83
C GLY A 362 6.77 17.17 -5.00
N VAL A 363 6.64 17.26 -3.69
CA VAL A 363 7.53 16.58 -2.73
C VAL A 363 6.91 15.25 -2.29
N PRO A 364 7.63 14.12 -2.38
CA PRO A 364 7.14 12.82 -1.90
C PRO A 364 6.66 12.87 -0.45
N THR A 365 5.46 12.34 -0.19
CA THR A 365 4.84 12.32 1.15
C THR A 365 4.66 10.90 1.71
N LYS A 366 4.86 9.87 0.89
CA LYS A 366 4.77 8.44 1.24
C LYS A 366 5.86 7.63 0.53
N GLY A 367 5.80 6.31 0.66
CA GLY A 367 6.75 5.36 0.07
C GLY A 367 7.87 4.96 1.02
N GLN A 368 7.66 5.10 2.33
CA GLN A 368 8.60 4.64 3.35
C GLN A 368 8.32 3.20 3.75
N GLY A 369 9.38 2.38 3.89
CA GLY A 369 9.26 1.04 4.44
C GLY A 369 8.86 1.07 5.92
N GLY A 370 8.09 0.07 6.34
CA GLY A 370 7.65 -0.06 7.72
C GLY A 370 8.80 -0.40 8.66
N GLN A 371 8.75 0.12 9.89
CA GLN A 371 9.73 -0.24 10.91
C GLN A 371 9.53 -1.70 11.36
N GLY A 372 10.61 -2.44 11.61
CA GLY A 372 10.56 -3.75 12.24
C GLY A 372 10.14 -3.68 13.71
N GLY A 373 9.42 -4.70 14.17
CA GLY A 373 8.94 -4.78 15.55
C GLY A 373 10.06 -5.05 16.56
N ALA A 374 9.91 -4.52 17.77
CA ALA A 374 10.84 -4.83 18.85
C ALA A 374 10.76 -6.32 19.26
N ALA A 375 11.85 -6.87 19.76
CA ALA A 375 11.86 -8.22 20.34
C ALA A 375 11.16 -8.25 21.71
N GLY A 376 10.62 -9.42 22.05
CA GLY A 376 10.20 -9.73 23.42
C GLY A 376 11.41 -10.09 24.29
N ASN A 377 11.36 -9.69 25.56
CA ASN A 377 12.36 -10.09 26.55
C ASN A 377 12.18 -11.55 26.95
N GLY A 378 13.27 -12.21 27.32
CA GLY A 378 13.20 -13.52 27.98
C GLY A 378 12.64 -13.41 29.40
N GLY A 379 11.95 -14.44 29.85
CA GLY A 379 11.43 -14.54 31.20
C GLY A 379 12.54 -14.80 32.22
N ASN A 380 12.38 -14.32 33.44
CA ASN A 380 13.32 -14.60 34.52
C ASN A 380 13.24 -16.06 34.96
N GLY A 381 14.34 -16.64 35.42
CA GLY A 381 14.34 -17.96 36.06
C GLY A 381 13.66 -17.93 37.43
N GLY A 382 13.05 -19.04 37.82
CA GLY A 382 12.45 -19.22 39.13
C GLY A 382 13.49 -19.36 40.24
N GLN A 383 13.13 -18.97 41.46
CA GLN A 383 14.00 -19.16 42.63
C GLN A 383 14.05 -20.64 43.04
N GLY A 384 15.19 -21.14 43.50
CA GLY A 384 15.35 -22.51 44.02
C GLY A 384 16.78 -22.87 44.36
N ASN A 385 17.07 -24.15 44.61
CA ASN A 385 18.44 -24.61 44.89
C ASN A 385 18.91 -25.68 43.89
N PRO A 386 19.60 -25.27 42.79
CA PRO A 386 19.87 -23.90 42.35
C PRO A 386 18.64 -23.18 41.75
N ASN A 387 18.78 -21.87 41.54
CA ASN A 387 17.83 -21.06 40.76
C ASN A 387 17.74 -21.56 39.30
N GLY A 388 16.60 -21.32 38.67
CA GLY A 388 16.45 -21.49 37.23
C GLY A 388 17.22 -20.41 36.46
N GLY A 389 17.59 -20.71 35.22
CA GLY A 389 18.13 -19.72 34.28
C GLY A 389 17.02 -18.88 33.65
N GLY A 390 17.38 -17.69 33.18
CA GLY A 390 16.47 -16.85 32.38
C GLY A 390 16.32 -17.38 30.97
N GLY A 391 15.21 -17.02 30.32
CA GLY A 391 15.01 -17.24 28.89
C GLY A 391 15.82 -16.27 28.04
N ALA A 392 16.10 -16.66 26.80
CA ALA A 392 16.71 -15.76 25.82
C ALA A 392 15.69 -14.70 25.37
N ALA A 393 16.16 -13.48 25.09
CA ALA A 393 15.35 -12.50 24.38
C ALA A 393 15.16 -12.92 22.91
N GLY A 394 14.06 -12.46 22.30
CA GLY A 394 13.86 -12.63 20.87
C GLY A 394 14.77 -11.72 20.04
N THR A 395 14.66 -11.82 18.73
CA THR A 395 15.35 -10.91 17.79
C THR A 395 14.41 -9.81 17.30
N PRO A 396 14.86 -8.55 17.19
CA PRO A 396 14.07 -7.50 16.56
C PRO A 396 13.78 -7.82 15.09
N GLY A 397 12.65 -7.32 14.60
CA GLY A 397 12.30 -7.40 13.19
C GLY A 397 13.17 -6.47 12.34
N VAL A 398 13.33 -6.82 11.07
CA VAL A 398 14.01 -5.98 10.08
C VAL A 398 13.03 -4.94 9.52
N ASN A 399 13.51 -3.74 9.21
CA ASN A 399 12.70 -2.72 8.53
C ASN A 399 12.40 -3.12 7.08
N GLY A 400 11.25 -2.71 6.56
CA GLY A 400 10.94 -2.83 5.14
C GLY A 400 11.76 -1.85 4.29
N ASN A 401 11.79 -2.12 2.99
CA ASN A 401 12.46 -1.27 2.01
C ASN A 401 11.57 -0.08 1.62
N ASN A 402 12.20 1.05 1.31
CA ASN A 402 11.50 2.19 0.72
C ASN A 402 11.11 1.89 -0.73
N GLY A 403 9.98 2.45 -1.15
CA GLY A 403 9.54 2.41 -2.54
C GLY A 403 10.28 3.45 -3.39
N THR A 404 10.18 3.29 -4.71
CA THR A 404 10.67 4.28 -5.68
C THR A 404 9.57 5.29 -5.98
N ASN A 405 9.92 6.56 -6.19
CA ASN A 405 8.95 7.55 -6.68
C ASN A 405 8.57 7.25 -8.15
N GLY A 406 7.35 7.61 -8.52
CA GLY A 406 6.89 7.53 -9.91
C GLY A 406 7.49 8.65 -10.75
N THR A 407 7.54 8.44 -12.08
CA THR A 407 7.99 9.49 -13.00
C THR A 407 6.81 10.33 -13.46
N VAL A 408 6.97 11.65 -13.44
CA VAL A 408 5.97 12.59 -13.95
C VAL A 408 6.47 13.17 -15.27
N TYR A 409 5.71 12.96 -16.34
CA TYR A 409 5.96 13.50 -17.67
C TYR A 409 5.05 14.69 -17.89
N ILE A 410 5.62 15.89 -18.02
CA ILE A 410 4.89 17.14 -18.22
C ILE A 410 5.09 17.59 -19.67
N ASN A 411 4.01 17.66 -20.46
CA ASN A 411 4.08 17.94 -21.88
C ASN A 411 3.17 19.12 -22.25
N ASN A 412 3.76 20.16 -22.84
CA ASN A 412 3.01 21.23 -23.48
C ASN A 412 2.83 20.87 -24.97
N VAL A 413 1.60 20.60 -25.38
CA VAL A 413 1.24 20.26 -26.75
C VAL A 413 0.23 21.29 -27.25
N PRO A 414 0.69 22.46 -27.73
CA PRO A 414 -0.19 23.49 -28.28
C PRO A 414 -1.00 22.94 -29.46
N GLN A 415 -2.22 23.46 -29.64
CA GLN A 415 -2.92 23.21 -30.90
C GLN A 415 -2.20 23.95 -32.04
N GLY A 416 -1.97 23.24 -33.14
CA GLY A 416 -1.50 23.81 -34.40
C GLY A 416 -2.60 24.51 -35.17
#